data_AF-A0A960K623-F1
#
_entry.id   AF-A0A960K623-F1
#
_cell.length_a   1.000
_cell.length_b   1.000
_cell.length_c   1.000
_cell.angle_alpha   90.00
_cell.angle_beta   90.00
_cell.angle_gamma   90.00
#
_symmetry.space_group_name_H-M   'P 1'
#
loop_
_entity.id
_entity.type
_entity.pdbx_description
1 polymer ?
#
loop_
_entity_poly.entity_id
_entity_poly.type
_entity_poly.pdbx_seq_one_letter_code
_entity_poly.pdbx_strand_id
1 'polypeptide(L)'
;MRFEMANLADDFNLMGGTVERYVAQLQEAAQANRELFIGSLRAFTAAIDAKDPYTRGHSERVAAVSRVIARSLGLSDDLQGRLWIAALLHDVGKIGVPDAVLLKEG
;
A
#
# COMPACT_ATOMS: atom_id res chain seq x y z
N MET A 1 35.07 -35.71 -19.30
CA MET A 1 35.57 -34.33 -19.52
C MET A 1 34.75 -33.49 -20.51
N ARG A 2 34.76 -33.69 -21.84
CA ARG A 2 33.95 -32.82 -22.75
C ARG A 2 32.43 -32.89 -22.54
N PHE A 3 31.90 -34.06 -22.18
CA PHE A 3 30.47 -34.25 -21.88
C PHE A 3 30.04 -33.60 -20.55
N GLU A 4 30.88 -33.67 -19.50
CA GLU A 4 30.56 -33.08 -18.18
C GLU A 4 30.54 -31.55 -18.21
N MET A 5 31.42 -30.93 -19.00
CA MET A 5 31.45 -29.47 -19.16
C MET A 5 30.24 -28.93 -19.93
N ALA A 6 29.73 -29.68 -20.91
CA ALA A 6 28.51 -29.32 -21.63
C ALA A 6 27.29 -29.39 -20.70
N ASN A 7 27.15 -30.48 -19.94
CA ASN A 7 26.06 -30.64 -18.97
C ASN A 7 26.08 -29.56 -17.89
N LEU A 8 27.26 -29.18 -17.39
CA LEU A 8 27.39 -28.11 -16.40
C LEU A 8 26.97 -26.74 -16.97
N ALA A 9 27.31 -26.46 -18.23
CA ALA A 9 26.91 -25.21 -18.88
C ALA A 9 25.39 -25.14 -19.09
N ASP A 10 24.77 -26.27 -19.45
CA ASP A 10 23.32 -26.38 -19.60
C ASP A 10 22.61 -26.22 -18.24
N ASP A 11 23.09 -26.89 -17.19
CA ASP A 11 22.56 -26.75 -15.83
C ASP A 11 22.67 -25.30 -15.32
N PHE A 12 23.78 -24.61 -15.61
CA PHE A 12 23.97 -23.21 -15.22
C PHE A 12 23.01 -22.28 -15.96
N ASN A 13 22.79 -22.50 -17.26
CA ASN A 13 21.82 -21.75 -18.05
C ASN A 13 20.38 -22.00 -17.56
N LEU A 14 20.04 -23.24 -17.21
CA LEU A 14 18.75 -23.61 -16.63
C LEU A 14 18.53 -22.94 -15.26
N MET A 15 19.56 -22.90 -14.40
CA MET A 15 19.53 -22.16 -13.14
C MET A 15 19.33 -20.67 -13.37
N GLY A 16 20.06 -20.06 -14.31
CA GLY A 16 19.91 -18.65 -14.68
C GLY A 16 18.47 -18.30 -15.07
N GLY A 17 17.89 -19.04 -16.01
CA GLY A 17 16.49 -18.84 -16.42
C GLY A 17 15.48 -19.11 -15.30
N THR A 18 15.81 -19.98 -14.34
CA THR A 18 14.95 -20.23 -13.17
C THR A 18 14.99 -19.08 -12.17
N VAL A 19 16.16 -18.51 -11.91
CA VAL A 19 16.31 -17.30 -11.07
C VAL A 19 15.55 -16.14 -11.68
N GLU A 20 15.68 -15.90 -12.98
CA GLU A 20 14.95 -14.84 -13.69
C GLU A 20 13.42 -14.98 -13.54
N ARG A 21 12.89 -16.21 -13.69
CA ARG A 21 11.47 -16.48 -13.48
C ARG A 21 11.04 -16.23 -12.04
N TYR A 22 11.82 -16.66 -11.05
CA TYR A 22 11.50 -16.40 -9.65
C TYR A 22 11.51 -14.90 -9.31
N VAL A 23 12.47 -14.14 -9.84
CA VAL A 23 12.51 -12.68 -9.67
C VAL A 23 11.26 -12.03 -10.27
N ALA A 24 10.86 -12.42 -11.48
CA ALA A 24 9.63 -11.93 -12.11
C ALA A 24 8.38 -12.24 -11.28
N GLN A 25 8.24 -13.48 -10.81
CA GLN A 25 7.12 -13.90 -9.96
C GLN A 25 7.06 -13.11 -8.63
N LEU A 26 8.21 -12.86 -8.01
CA LEU A 26 8.27 -12.05 -6.78
C LEU A 26 7.85 -10.60 -7.03
N GLN A 27 8.24 -10.02 -8.17
CA GLN A 27 7.83 -8.67 -8.56
C GLN A 27 6.32 -8.60 -8.81
N GLU A 28 5.75 -9.56 -9.53
CA GLU A 28 4.30 -9.66 -9.77
C GLU A 28 3.53 -9.81 -8.46
N ALA A 29 3.96 -10.71 -7.57
CA ALA A 29 3.34 -10.91 -6.26
C ALA A 29 3.43 -9.64 -5.39
N ALA A 30 4.56 -8.94 -5.41
CA ALA A 30 4.74 -7.68 -4.69
C ALA A 30 3.80 -6.59 -5.22
N GLN A 31 3.63 -6.50 -6.54
CA GLN A 31 2.71 -5.55 -7.16
C GLN A 31 1.25 -5.88 -6.81
N ALA A 32 0.85 -7.15 -6.90
CA ALA A 32 -0.49 -7.59 -6.50
C ALA A 32 -0.79 -7.29 -5.02
N ASN A 33 0.17 -7.56 -4.13
CA ASN A 33 0.06 -7.21 -2.71
C ASN A 33 -0.10 -5.71 -2.49
N ARG A 34 0.63 -4.88 -3.26
CA ARG A 34 0.52 -3.42 -3.18
C ARG A 34 -0.88 -2.95 -3.60
N GLU A 35 -1.44 -3.50 -4.66
CA GLU A 35 -2.78 -3.16 -5.12
C GLU A 35 -3.86 -3.56 -4.12
N LEU A 36 -3.77 -4.77 -3.56
CA LEU A 36 -4.68 -5.25 -2.50
C LEU A 36 -4.61 -4.38 -1.25
N PHE A 37 -3.40 -3.96 -0.88
CA PHE A 37 -3.19 -3.06 0.26
C PHE A 37 -3.87 -1.71 0.04
N ILE A 38 -3.65 -1.07 -1.12
CA ILE A 38 -4.31 0.20 -1.48
C ILE A 38 -5.83 0.03 -1.57
N GLY A 39 -6.31 -1.10 -2.11
CA GLY A 39 -7.73 -1.44 -2.13
C GLY A 39 -8.34 -1.51 -0.73
N SER A 40 -7.65 -2.14 0.22
CA SER A 40 -8.07 -2.21 1.62
C SER A 40 -8.15 -0.83 2.26
N LEU A 41 -7.17 0.05 2.02
CA LEU A 41 -7.20 1.43 2.50
C LEU A 41 -8.43 2.19 2.00
N ARG A 42 -8.76 2.05 0.71
CA ARG A 42 -9.95 2.67 0.12
C ARG A 42 -11.25 2.13 0.70
N ALA A 43 -11.30 0.83 1.02
CA ALA A 43 -12.45 0.23 1.66
C ALA A 43 -12.67 0.80 3.07
N PHE A 44 -11.59 1.00 3.85
CA PHE A 44 -11.69 1.64 5.16
C PHE A 44 -12.14 3.09 5.07
N THR A 45 -11.58 3.88 4.15
CA THR A 45 -12.03 5.28 4.00
C THR A 45 -13.48 5.37 3.58
N ALA A 46 -13.94 4.51 2.68
CA ALA A 46 -15.35 4.45 2.30
C ALA A 46 -16.26 4.08 3.48
N ALA A 47 -15.81 3.17 4.36
CA ALA A 47 -16.55 2.80 5.56
C ALA A 47 -16.62 3.96 6.58
N ILE A 48 -15.54 4.72 6.75
CA ILE A 48 -15.52 5.94 7.58
C ILE A 48 -16.52 6.97 7.03
N ASP A 49 -16.44 7.26 5.73
CA ASP A 49 -17.31 8.22 5.03
C ASP A 49 -18.80 7.82 5.09
N ALA A 50 -19.10 6.53 5.14
CA ALA A 50 -20.47 6.03 5.31
C ALA A 50 -21.00 6.24 6.73
N LYS A 51 -20.12 6.16 7.74
CA LYS A 51 -20.45 6.34 9.15
C LYS A 51 -20.54 7.83 9.54
N ASP A 52 -19.74 8.66 8.90
CA ASP A 52 -19.69 10.11 9.11
C ASP A 52 -19.82 10.85 7.76
N PRO A 53 -21.06 10.98 7.21
CA PRO A 53 -21.28 11.58 5.90
C PRO A 53 -20.82 13.04 5.79
N TYR A 54 -20.75 13.75 6.93
CA TYR A 54 -20.29 15.14 7.00
C TYR A 54 -18.82 15.29 6.61
N THR A 55 -18.02 14.24 6.77
CA THR A 55 -16.58 14.27 6.49
C THR A 55 -16.21 13.54 5.20
N ARG A 56 -17.15 13.29 4.28
CA ARG A 56 -16.85 12.59 3.02
C ARG A 56 -15.64 13.17 2.27
N GLY A 57 -14.68 12.30 1.95
CA GLY A 57 -13.42 12.65 1.30
C GLY A 57 -12.49 13.57 2.12
N HIS A 58 -12.80 13.82 3.40
CA HIS A 58 -11.95 14.62 4.29
C HIS A 58 -10.58 13.99 4.42
N SER A 59 -10.53 12.70 4.75
CA SER A 59 -9.27 11.97 4.93
C SER A 59 -8.42 11.96 3.66
N GLU A 60 -9.04 11.88 2.46
CA GLU A 60 -8.32 11.99 1.20
C GLU A 60 -7.69 13.38 1.00
N ARG A 61 -8.45 14.45 1.28
CA ARG A 61 -7.95 15.84 1.20
C ARG A 61 -6.82 16.08 2.21
N VAL A 62 -6.97 15.61 3.45
CA VAL A 62 -5.94 15.72 4.49
C VAL A 62 -4.68 14.93 4.09
N ALA A 63 -4.83 13.74 3.54
CA ALA A 63 -3.71 12.93 3.05
C ALA A 63 -2.98 13.60 1.88
N ALA A 64 -3.71 14.21 0.94
CA ALA A 64 -3.13 14.95 -0.17
C ALA A 64 -2.32 16.18 0.33
N VAL A 65 -2.90 16.99 1.22
CA VAL A 65 -2.23 18.16 1.81
C VAL A 65 -1.01 17.74 2.62
N SER A 66 -1.12 16.70 3.46
CA SER A 66 -0.02 16.15 4.25
C SER A 66 1.17 15.76 3.38
N ARG A 67 0.91 15.13 2.23
CA ARG A 67 1.97 14.75 1.29
C ARG A 67 2.62 15.95 0.61
N VAL A 68 1.85 16.98 0.26
CA VAL A 68 2.39 18.23 -0.29
C VAL A 68 3.30 18.92 0.72
N ILE A 69 2.88 19.00 1.99
CA ILE A 69 3.68 19.56 3.08
C ILE A 69 4.97 18.74 3.26
N ALA A 70 4.86 17.42 3.36
CA ALA A 70 5.99 16.51 3.52
C ALA A 70 7.03 16.67 2.40
N ARG A 71 6.58 16.81 1.15
CA ARG A 71 7.44 17.06 0.00
C ARG A 71 8.16 18.40 0.10
N SER A 72 7.45 19.47 0.50
CA SER A 72 8.05 20.80 0.69
C SER A 72 9.08 20.84 1.81
N LEU A 73 8.97 19.93 2.79
CA LEU A 73 9.94 19.75 3.88
C LEU A 73 11.15 18.87 3.49
N GLY A 74 11.19 18.35 2.25
CA GLY A 74 12.29 17.50 1.79
C GLY A 74 12.31 16.10 2.41
N LEU A 75 11.17 15.60 2.90
CA LEU A 75 11.08 14.27 3.46
C LEU A 75 11.22 13.18 2.39
N SER A 76 11.80 12.03 2.74
CA SER A 76 11.96 10.90 1.82
C SER A 76 10.62 10.39 1.31
N ASP A 77 10.61 9.77 0.13
CA ASP A 77 9.39 9.20 -0.46
C ASP A 77 8.76 8.11 0.43
N ASP A 78 9.58 7.36 1.16
CA ASP A 78 9.12 6.42 2.19
C ASP A 78 8.31 7.14 3.27
N LEU A 79 8.86 8.21 3.84
CA LEU A 79 8.21 8.95 4.91
C LEU A 79 6.95 9.70 4.41
N GLN A 80 7.00 10.25 3.19
CA GLN A 80 5.82 10.80 2.53
C GLN A 80 4.71 9.76 2.36
N GLY A 81 5.06 8.53 1.95
CA GLY A 81 4.13 7.42 1.81
C GLY A 81 3.49 7.03 3.15
N ARG A 82 4.30 6.94 4.21
CA ARG A 82 3.82 6.66 5.57
C ARG A 82 2.89 7.76 6.09
N LEU A 83 3.24 9.02 5.88
CA LEU A 83 2.40 10.17 6.26
C LEU A 83 1.07 10.17 5.50
N TRP A 84 1.09 9.84 4.20
CA TRP A 84 -0.12 9.72 3.40
C TRP A 84 -1.06 8.64 3.95
N ILE A 85 -0.55 7.44 4.29
CA ILE A 85 -1.35 6.37 4.90
C ILE A 85 -1.90 6.79 6.26
N ALA A 86 -1.05 7.40 7.12
CA ALA A 86 -1.46 7.83 8.45
C ALA A 86 -2.58 8.88 8.39
N ALA A 87 -2.45 9.87 7.51
CA ALA A 87 -3.47 10.88 7.30
C ALA A 87 -4.78 10.29 6.74
N LEU A 88 -4.68 9.31 5.85
CA LEU A 88 -5.84 8.64 5.27
C LEU A 88 -6.64 7.84 6.31
N LEU A 89 -5.95 7.24 7.29
CA LEU A 89 -6.55 6.34 8.29
C LEU A 89 -6.71 6.96 9.69
N HIS A 90 -6.35 8.23 9.91
CA HIS A 90 -6.34 8.82 11.26
C HIS A 90 -7.68 8.68 12.00
N ASP A 91 -8.78 8.70 11.26
CA ASP A 91 -10.16 8.61 11.75
C ASP A 91 -10.77 7.19 11.67
N VAL A 92 -9.99 6.16 11.33
CA VAL A 92 -10.49 4.78 11.18
C VAL A 92 -11.14 4.24 12.47
N GLY A 93 -10.75 4.77 13.63
CA GLY A 93 -11.37 4.44 14.91
C GLY A 93 -12.86 4.76 14.99
N LYS A 94 -13.37 5.72 14.20
CA LYS A 94 -14.79 6.08 14.15
C LYS A 94 -15.69 4.91 13.74
N ILE A 95 -15.18 3.94 12.98
CA ILE A 95 -15.95 2.76 12.54
C ILE A 95 -16.49 1.97 13.75
N GLY A 96 -15.72 1.88 14.84
CA GLY A 96 -16.10 1.13 16.03
C GLY A 96 -16.98 1.89 17.02
N VAL A 97 -17.25 3.18 16.78
CA VAL A 97 -17.98 4.04 17.72
C VAL A 97 -19.50 3.93 17.46
N PRO A 98 -20.33 3.71 18.50
CA PRO A 98 -21.79 3.70 18.34
C PRO A 98 -22.34 5.04 17.83
N ASP A 99 -23.36 4.99 16.97
CA ASP A 99 -23.96 6.20 16.36
C ASP A 99 -24.51 7.17 17.41
N ALA A 100 -25.08 6.66 18.50
CA ALA A 100 -25.58 7.49 19.60
C ALA A 100 -24.48 8.33 20.28
N VAL A 101 -23.21 7.91 20.19
CA VAL A 101 -22.06 8.67 20.68
C VAL A 101 -21.53 9.60 19.58
N LEU A 102 -21.39 9.08 18.36
CA LEU A 102 -20.81 9.82 17.23
C LEU A 102 -21.70 10.99 16.75
N LEU A 103 -23.02 10.81 16.78
CA LEU A 103 -24.02 11.77 16.30
C LEU A 103 -24.70 12.54 17.42
N LYS A 104 -24.14 12.52 18.64
CA LYS A 104 -24.69 13.28 19.76
C LYS A 104 -24.61 14.77 19.45
N GLU A 105 -25.76 15.45 19.39
CA GLU A 105 -25.79 16.91 19.32
C GLU A 105 -25.26 17.48 20.65
N GLY A 106 -24.29 18.39 20.52
CA GLY A 106 -23.61 19.05 21.64
C GLY A 106 -24.48 20.06 22.35
#